data_AF-A0A3M6VER1-F1
#
_entry.id   AF-A0A3M6VER1-F1
#
_cell.length_a   1.000
_cell.length_b   1.000
_cell.length_c   1.000
_cell.angle_alpha   90.00
_cell.angle_beta   90.00
_cell.angle_gamma   90.00
#
_symmetry.space_group_name_H-M   'P 1'
#
loop_
_entity.id
_entity.type
_entity.pdbx_description
1 polymer ?
#
loop_
_entity_poly.entity_id
_entity_poly.type
_entity_poly.pdbx_seq_one_letter_code
_entity_poly.pdbx_strand_id
1 'polypeptide(L)'
;MDVTDSELVACVATLQKLHDEETHQLFVSSPRFKLLRTVLIPLMSDLRAKFYHGNSAASDNLRQEHKRAKKVEQARKKALDQQYINNTKLRAERLARLAALQTQNPLLANVPDGVAETDEPLLVKENGEKLKDIEKQKIGQLHYYRACYTCKIRFRKLHHFYDRMCPSCAELNYKKRLQNADLRGHIAIVTGARVKIGYEITLKLLRSGAMVVATTRFPKDAAFRYAKEKDFDAWKDRLQIYGMDFRDLGVFDKFMDHIEEAFGSLDILINNATQTIRRPVHYYKHLIKCEIAPVPENMTHVNQILRGNTNLFGSAAVANIESGNVAVTNGGSSTMIVAASVSTSASVRLAQMPLVTEDEYSGETEVLFPKGQVDNNQQQVDLRTSNSWVQKINQIETMELVEVFAINTMAPFILNKRAIPLLEKSPNARRFIINVSAMEGKFYRSKTPNHPHTNMAKAAANMMTRTCAEDLVRKGIYMNSVDTGWINDENPRDKAVRIADTHNFQTPLDEIDAAARVLDPIFALYQDGNTDKPLFGHFLKDYTVSEW
;
A
#
# COMPACT_ATOMS: atom_id res chain seq x y z
N MET A 1 53.54 18.76 41.52
CA MET A 1 54.20 19.66 40.55
C MET A 1 54.02 21.05 41.11
N ASP A 2 55.06 21.66 41.63
CA ASP A 2 55.05 23.06 42.07
C ASP A 2 55.39 23.94 40.86
N VAL A 3 54.39 24.21 40.02
CA VAL A 3 54.48 25.25 38.99
C VAL A 3 53.41 26.27 39.32
N THR A 4 53.82 27.50 39.59
CA THR A 4 52.92 28.59 39.94
C THR A 4 52.25 29.18 38.69
N ASP A 5 51.08 29.80 38.85
CA ASP A 5 50.36 30.42 37.74
C ASP A 5 51.17 31.53 37.06
N SER A 6 52.00 32.26 37.81
CA SER A 6 52.88 33.30 37.27
C SER A 6 53.98 32.72 36.37
N GLU A 7 54.55 31.57 36.73
CA GLU A 7 55.53 30.85 35.92
C GLU A 7 54.91 30.32 34.62
N LEU A 8 53.66 29.83 34.67
CA LEU A 8 52.93 29.40 33.47
C LEU A 8 52.65 30.56 32.53
N VAL A 9 52.18 31.70 33.05
CA VAL A 9 51.91 32.89 32.24
C VAL A 9 53.19 33.41 31.57
N ALA A 10 54.30 33.45 32.29
CA ALA A 10 55.59 33.86 31.74
C ALA A 10 56.10 32.88 30.66
N CYS A 11 55.91 31.58 30.85
CA CYS A 11 56.25 30.55 29.87
C CYS A 11 55.42 30.69 28.59
N VAL A 12 54.09 30.83 28.71
CA VAL A 12 53.19 31.04 27.57
C VAL A 12 53.54 32.30 26.80
N ALA A 13 53.75 33.43 27.49
CA ALA A 13 54.13 34.69 26.86
C ALA A 13 55.48 34.60 26.13
N THR A 14 56.40 33.79 26.64
CA THR A 14 57.71 33.55 25.99
C THR A 14 57.56 32.69 24.74
N LEU A 15 56.77 31.62 24.79
CA LEU A 15 56.53 30.73 23.66
C LEU A 15 55.74 31.42 22.53
N GLN A 16 54.79 32.30 22.86
CA GLN A 16 54.02 33.07 21.88
C GLN A 16 54.89 34.00 21.03
N LYS A 17 56.01 34.50 21.57
CA LYS A 17 56.98 35.33 20.83
C LYS A 17 57.77 34.56 19.77
N LEU A 18 57.61 33.23 19.70
CA LEU A 18 58.30 32.34 18.76
C LEU A 18 57.37 31.80 17.67
N HIS A 19 56.15 32.34 17.54
CA HIS A 19 55.12 31.85 16.60
C HIS A 19 55.19 32.48 15.20
N ASP A 20 55.89 33.58 14.98
CA ASP A 20 56.05 34.16 13.64
C ASP A 20 57.13 33.41 12.82
N GLU A 21 57.06 33.44 11.48
CA GLU A 21 57.95 32.64 10.62
C GLU A 21 59.44 33.02 10.75
N GLU A 22 59.74 34.29 11.04
CA GLU A 22 61.10 34.84 11.10
C GLU A 22 61.80 34.49 12.42
N THR A 23 61.09 34.64 13.55
CA THR A 23 61.53 34.22 14.89
C THR A 23 61.56 32.71 15.05
N HIS A 24 60.71 31.96 14.35
CA HIS A 24 60.77 30.51 14.33
C HIS A 24 62.08 29.99 13.69
N GLN A 25 62.56 30.62 12.60
CA GLN A 25 63.87 30.28 12.03
C GLN A 25 65.03 30.60 12.99
N LEU A 26 64.94 31.74 13.71
CA LEU A 26 65.88 32.10 14.77
C LEU A 26 65.86 31.11 15.94
N PHE A 27 64.68 30.61 16.33
CA PHE A 27 64.52 29.58 17.35
C PHE A 27 65.18 28.26 16.96
N VAL A 28 65.03 27.85 15.69
CA VAL A 28 65.60 26.61 15.16
C VAL A 28 67.12 26.71 14.94
N SER A 29 67.65 27.86 14.55
CA SER A 29 69.07 28.00 14.21
C SER A 29 69.95 28.45 15.38
N SER A 30 69.42 29.25 16.32
CA SER A 30 70.23 29.88 17.36
C SER A 30 70.62 28.91 18.50
N PRO A 31 71.91 28.88 18.91
CA PRO A 31 72.37 28.11 20.07
C PRO A 31 71.70 28.52 21.38
N ARG A 32 71.26 29.78 21.50
CA ARG A 32 70.61 30.33 22.72
C ARG A 32 69.36 29.54 23.11
N PHE A 33 68.63 28.98 22.15
CA PHE A 33 67.40 28.23 22.40
C PHE A 33 67.61 26.71 22.49
N LYS A 34 68.86 26.23 22.51
CA LYS A 34 69.17 24.78 22.54
C LYS A 34 68.56 24.08 23.76
N LEU A 35 68.71 24.65 24.95
CA LEU A 35 68.18 24.07 26.19
C LEU A 35 66.65 23.97 26.17
N LEU A 36 65.98 25.05 25.74
CA LEU A 36 64.52 25.09 25.62
C LEU A 36 64.00 24.03 24.64
N ARG A 37 64.66 23.84 23.49
CA ARG A 37 64.32 22.78 22.53
C ARG A 37 64.48 21.38 23.13
N THR A 38 65.58 21.11 23.82
CA THR A 38 65.83 19.81 24.45
C THR A 38 64.76 19.46 25.49
N VAL A 39 64.34 20.44 26.31
CA VAL A 39 63.28 20.24 27.33
C VAL A 39 61.91 20.07 26.70
N LEU A 40 61.63 20.76 25.58
CA LEU A 40 60.35 20.65 24.87
C LEU A 40 60.19 19.35 24.08
N ILE A 41 61.26 18.70 23.63
CA ILE A 41 61.19 17.49 22.77
C ILE A 41 60.33 16.36 23.38
N PRO A 42 60.54 15.92 24.63
CA PRO A 42 59.71 14.88 25.25
C PRO A 42 58.25 15.31 25.39
N LEU A 43 58.02 16.57 25.82
CA LEU A 43 56.68 17.14 25.95
C LEU A 43 55.96 17.22 24.60
N MET A 44 56.66 17.62 23.53
CA MET A 44 56.11 17.66 22.18
C MET A 44 55.80 16.26 21.64
N SER A 45 56.57 15.24 22.00
CA SER A 45 56.28 13.85 21.65
C SER A 45 54.96 13.39 22.29
N ASP A 46 54.80 13.63 23.59
CA ASP A 46 53.58 13.25 24.34
C ASP A 46 52.36 14.08 23.90
N LEU A 47 52.55 15.38 23.64
CA LEU A 47 51.50 16.25 23.11
C LEU A 47 51.10 15.84 21.68
N ARG A 48 52.05 15.44 20.82
CA ARG A 48 51.74 14.88 19.49
C ARG A 48 51.00 13.55 19.57
N ALA A 49 51.39 12.67 20.49
CA ALA A 49 50.66 11.43 20.76
C ALA A 49 49.22 11.70 21.22
N LYS A 50 49.04 12.68 22.12
CA LYS A 50 47.74 13.04 22.70
C LYS A 50 46.81 13.77 21.73
N PHE A 51 47.31 14.74 20.97
CA PHE A 51 46.49 15.63 20.13
C PHE A 51 46.43 15.24 18.65
N TYR A 52 47.44 14.56 18.12
CA TYR A 52 47.56 14.24 16.69
C TYR A 52 47.77 12.74 16.42
N HIS A 53 47.50 11.89 17.42
CA HIS A 53 47.69 10.43 17.36
C HIS A 53 49.10 10.03 16.89
N GLY A 54 50.13 10.80 17.26
CA GLY A 54 51.53 10.56 16.90
C GLY A 54 51.98 11.19 15.57
N ASN A 55 51.11 11.90 14.85
CA ASN A 55 51.46 12.58 13.59
C ASN A 55 51.82 14.06 13.78
N SER A 56 52.33 14.72 12.73
CA SER A 56 52.49 16.17 12.71
C SER A 56 51.14 16.88 12.54
N ALA A 57 51.02 18.13 13.01
CA ALA A 57 49.82 18.94 12.82
C ALA A 57 49.45 19.10 11.33
N ALA A 58 50.45 19.24 10.45
CA ALA A 58 50.25 19.29 8.99
C ALA A 58 49.68 17.96 8.44
N SER A 59 50.22 16.82 8.89
CA SER A 59 49.72 15.49 8.47
C SER A 59 48.30 15.22 8.99
N ASP A 60 47.96 15.65 10.20
CA ASP A 60 46.60 15.50 10.72
C ASP A 60 45.61 16.43 10.00
N ASN A 61 46.00 17.68 9.71
CA ASN A 61 45.20 18.59 8.89
C ASN A 61 44.92 18.02 7.49
N LEU A 62 45.93 17.50 6.78
CA LEU A 62 45.76 16.84 5.47
C LEU A 62 44.83 15.61 5.59
N ARG A 63 44.96 14.81 6.65
CA ARG A 63 44.07 13.68 6.92
C ARG A 63 42.63 14.13 7.15
N GLN A 64 42.43 15.19 7.92
CA GLN A 64 41.12 15.78 8.18
C GLN A 64 40.51 16.37 6.91
N GLU A 65 41.28 17.07 6.09
CA GLU A 65 40.87 17.60 4.79
C GLU A 65 40.47 16.47 3.84
N HIS A 66 41.28 15.42 3.71
CA HIS A 66 40.93 14.25 2.91
C HIS A 66 39.64 13.56 3.41
N LYS A 67 39.46 13.48 4.73
CA LYS A 67 38.22 12.96 5.35
C LYS A 67 37.02 13.85 5.03
N ARG A 68 37.16 15.17 5.08
CA ARG A 68 36.12 16.16 4.72
C ARG A 68 35.79 16.06 3.23
N ALA A 69 36.78 16.05 2.35
CA ALA A 69 36.60 15.89 0.90
C ALA A 69 35.88 14.58 0.55
N LYS A 70 36.28 13.46 1.17
CA LYS A 70 35.58 12.17 1.01
C LYS A 70 34.12 12.23 1.47
N LYS A 71 33.83 12.92 2.58
CA LYS A 71 32.46 13.10 3.09
C LYS A 71 31.61 13.94 2.12
N VAL A 72 32.17 15.02 1.58
CA VAL A 72 31.51 15.87 0.57
C VAL A 72 31.20 15.06 -0.70
N GLU A 73 32.18 14.31 -1.21
CA GLU A 73 31.99 13.48 -2.41
C GLU A 73 30.95 12.36 -2.18
N GLN A 74 30.93 11.74 -0.99
CA GLN A 74 29.90 10.77 -0.64
C GLN A 74 28.51 11.41 -0.54
N ALA A 75 28.39 12.61 0.02
CA ALA A 75 27.13 13.35 0.08
C ALA A 75 26.63 13.70 -1.33
N ARG A 76 27.51 14.17 -2.20
CA ARG A 76 27.22 14.45 -3.61
C ARG A 76 26.71 13.21 -4.34
N LYS A 77 27.38 12.07 -4.20
CA LYS A 77 26.96 10.79 -4.79
C LYS A 77 25.60 10.32 -4.28
N LYS A 78 25.33 10.47 -2.97
CA LYS A 78 24.01 10.14 -2.40
C LYS A 78 22.91 11.04 -2.94
N ALA A 79 23.18 12.33 -3.11
CA ALA A 79 22.21 13.28 -3.68
C ALA A 79 21.90 12.96 -5.15
N LEU A 80 22.91 12.59 -5.94
CA LEU A 80 22.70 12.14 -7.32
C LEU A 80 21.88 10.84 -7.39
N ASP A 81 22.21 9.84 -6.57
CA ASP A 81 21.43 8.60 -6.50
C ASP A 81 19.97 8.88 -6.13
N GLN A 82 19.76 9.76 -5.16
CA GLN A 82 18.45 10.22 -4.72
C GLN A 82 17.64 10.88 -5.85
N GLN A 83 18.29 11.72 -6.66
CA GLN A 83 17.69 12.35 -7.84
C GLN A 83 17.30 11.31 -8.90
N TYR A 84 18.19 10.37 -9.22
CA TYR A 84 17.89 9.30 -10.18
C TYR A 84 16.73 8.40 -9.73
N ILE A 85 16.67 8.09 -8.43
CA ILE A 85 15.57 7.33 -7.83
C ILE A 85 14.25 8.10 -7.99
N ASN A 86 14.23 9.38 -7.61
CA ASN A 86 13.05 10.23 -7.68
C ASN A 86 12.53 10.42 -9.11
N ASN A 87 13.41 10.31 -10.12
CA ASN A 87 13.05 10.46 -11.53
C ASN A 87 12.47 9.20 -12.18
N THR A 88 12.44 8.05 -11.51
CA THR A 88 11.70 6.88 -12.02
C THR A 88 10.20 7.20 -12.10
N LYS A 89 9.52 6.74 -13.16
CA LYS A 89 8.14 7.17 -13.49
C LYS A 89 7.15 6.98 -12.33
N LEU A 90 7.12 5.79 -11.73
CA LEU A 90 6.21 5.49 -10.61
C LEU A 90 6.43 6.47 -9.44
N ARG A 91 7.70 6.73 -9.11
CA ARG A 91 8.06 7.64 -8.02
C ARG A 91 7.73 9.09 -8.33
N ALA A 92 8.11 9.54 -9.53
CA ALA A 92 7.95 10.92 -9.95
C ALA A 92 6.47 11.34 -9.95
N GLU A 93 5.59 10.50 -10.49
CA GLU A 93 4.15 10.79 -10.50
C GLU A 93 3.53 10.80 -9.11
N ARG A 94 3.92 9.87 -8.25
CA ARG A 94 3.44 9.83 -6.86
C ARG A 94 3.89 11.07 -6.08
N LEU A 95 5.13 11.51 -6.26
CA LEU A 95 5.64 12.74 -5.65
C LEU A 95 4.91 13.97 -6.18
N ALA A 96 4.70 14.07 -7.49
CA ALA A 96 3.97 15.18 -8.10
C ALA A 96 2.51 15.24 -7.61
N ARG A 97 1.84 14.09 -7.56
CA ARG A 97 0.46 14.00 -7.05
C ARG A 97 0.38 14.35 -5.57
N LEU A 98 1.31 13.84 -4.76
CA LEU A 98 1.38 14.17 -3.34
C LEU A 98 1.55 15.67 -3.12
N ALA A 99 2.45 16.33 -3.86
CA ALA A 99 2.64 17.77 -3.78
C ALA A 99 1.37 18.57 -4.13
N ALA A 100 0.63 18.14 -5.17
CA ALA A 100 -0.65 18.75 -5.53
C ALA A 100 -1.71 18.55 -4.44
N LEU A 101 -1.81 17.34 -3.88
CA LEU A 101 -2.77 17.02 -2.83
C LEU A 101 -2.45 17.71 -1.50
N GLN A 102 -1.18 17.85 -1.12
CA GLN A 102 -0.78 18.55 0.10
C GLN A 102 -1.14 20.04 0.07
N THR A 103 -1.16 20.65 -1.12
CA THR A 103 -1.62 22.04 -1.30
C THR A 103 -3.10 22.19 -0.93
N GLN A 104 -3.92 21.16 -1.22
CA GLN A 104 -5.35 21.14 -0.92
C GLN A 104 -5.65 20.55 0.46
N ASN A 105 -4.76 19.70 0.97
CA ASN A 105 -4.91 18.90 2.18
C ASN A 105 -3.64 18.99 3.03
N PRO A 106 -3.45 20.05 3.85
CA PRO A 106 -2.25 20.23 4.66
C PRO A 106 -2.06 19.11 5.70
N LEU A 107 -3.16 18.43 6.05
CA LEU A 107 -3.17 17.26 6.93
C LEU A 107 -3.04 15.95 6.15
N LEU A 108 -2.47 15.89 4.94
CA LEU A 108 -2.19 14.64 4.25
C LEU A 108 -0.82 14.08 4.64
N ALA A 109 -0.70 12.76 4.82
CA ALA A 109 0.58 12.12 5.17
C ALA A 109 1.59 12.32 4.03
N ASN A 110 2.86 12.59 4.37
CA ASN A 110 3.95 12.71 3.38
C ASN A 110 4.41 11.33 2.86
N VAL A 111 3.47 10.51 2.36
CA VAL A 111 3.75 9.18 1.82
C VAL A 111 3.27 9.14 0.37
N PRO A 112 4.21 9.05 -0.60
CA PRO A 112 3.85 8.99 -2.02
C PRO A 112 3.26 7.60 -2.36
N ASP A 113 1.93 7.53 -2.42
CA ASP A 113 1.14 6.32 -2.74
C ASP A 113 0.21 6.54 -3.95
N GLY A 114 -0.43 5.48 -4.42
CA GLY A 114 -1.42 5.49 -5.50
C GLY A 114 -0.88 5.10 -6.87
N VAL A 115 -1.79 5.02 -7.84
CA VAL A 115 -1.53 4.51 -9.20
C VAL A 115 -0.69 5.48 -10.04
N ALA A 116 0.30 4.99 -10.78
CA ALA A 116 0.95 5.75 -11.84
C ALA A 116 0.38 5.40 -13.23
N GLU A 117 0.19 6.42 -14.08
CA GLU A 117 -0.24 6.24 -15.46
C GLU A 117 0.88 5.57 -16.28
N THR A 118 0.49 4.86 -17.34
CA THR A 118 1.42 4.11 -18.21
C THR A 118 1.94 4.93 -19.39
N ASP A 119 1.53 6.18 -19.53
CA ASP A 119 1.99 7.08 -20.60
C ASP A 119 3.51 7.28 -20.52
N GLU A 120 4.15 7.59 -21.66
CA GLU A 120 5.61 7.72 -21.76
C GLU A 120 6.20 8.57 -20.63
N PRO A 121 7.38 8.19 -20.11
CA PRO A 121 7.96 8.89 -18.97
C PRO A 121 8.28 10.34 -19.32
N LEU A 122 7.91 11.27 -18.42
CA LEU A 122 8.47 12.63 -18.42
C LEU A 122 9.90 12.54 -17.90
N LEU A 123 10.83 12.08 -18.74
CA LEU A 123 12.25 12.18 -18.47
C LEU A 123 12.69 13.60 -18.84
N VAL A 124 12.57 14.50 -17.87
CA VAL A 124 12.92 15.92 -18.01
C VAL A 124 14.35 16.13 -17.51
N LYS A 125 15.17 16.83 -18.30
CA LYS A 125 16.51 17.30 -17.90
C LYS A 125 16.40 18.37 -16.80
N GLU A 126 17.51 18.67 -16.10
CA GLU A 126 17.57 19.74 -15.08
C GLU A 126 17.13 21.13 -15.61
N ASN A 127 17.11 21.34 -16.93
CA ASN A 127 16.69 22.56 -17.60
C ASN A 127 15.25 22.53 -18.19
N GLY A 128 14.47 21.46 -17.96
CA GLY A 128 13.10 21.38 -18.50
C GLY A 128 12.96 20.72 -19.88
N GLU A 129 14.04 20.27 -20.51
CA GLU A 129 13.98 19.66 -21.86
C GLU A 129 13.75 18.14 -21.84
N LYS A 130 13.08 17.61 -22.88
CA LYS A 130 12.88 16.15 -23.08
C LYS A 130 14.20 15.45 -23.46
N LEU A 131 14.51 14.34 -22.80
CA LEU A 131 15.66 13.47 -23.14
C LEU A 131 15.45 12.76 -24.50
N LYS A 132 16.44 12.79 -25.39
CA LYS A 132 16.41 12.08 -26.70
C LYS A 132 16.61 10.58 -26.52
N ASP A 133 16.14 9.74 -27.45
CA ASP A 133 16.19 8.26 -27.36
C ASP A 133 17.59 7.66 -27.14
N ILE A 134 18.63 8.34 -27.61
CA ILE A 134 20.04 7.95 -27.43
C ILE A 134 20.52 8.22 -25.98
N GLU A 135 19.90 9.15 -25.26
CA GLU A 135 20.16 9.43 -23.85
C GLU A 135 19.36 8.50 -22.91
N LYS A 136 18.26 7.88 -23.38
CA LYS A 136 17.48 6.88 -22.62
C LYS A 136 18.32 5.65 -22.23
N GLN A 137 19.37 5.32 -22.99
CA GLN A 137 20.31 4.23 -22.68
C GLN A 137 21.29 4.57 -21.53
N LYS A 138 21.42 5.85 -21.16
CA LYS A 138 22.23 6.32 -20.01
C LYS A 138 21.37 6.57 -18.76
N ILE A 139 20.46 5.64 -18.41
CA ILE A 139 20.01 5.57 -17.01
C ILE A 139 21.23 5.17 -16.19
N GLY A 140 21.84 6.19 -15.58
CA GLY A 140 23.10 6.12 -14.85
C GLY A 140 23.01 5.08 -13.75
N GLN A 141 23.97 4.15 -13.73
CA GLN A 141 24.11 3.25 -12.60
C GLN A 141 24.27 4.07 -11.32
N LEU A 142 23.51 3.73 -10.29
CA LEU A 142 23.62 4.34 -8.97
C LEU A 142 25.06 4.21 -8.44
N HIS A 143 25.50 5.15 -7.63
CA HIS A 143 26.75 5.09 -6.88
C HIS A 143 26.73 4.06 -5.76
N TYR A 144 25.55 3.73 -5.22
CA TYR A 144 25.39 2.73 -4.18
C TYR A 144 24.42 1.61 -4.59
N TYR A 145 24.70 0.40 -4.11
CA TYR A 145 23.83 -0.76 -4.35
C TYR A 145 22.51 -0.64 -3.58
N ARG A 146 21.41 -1.02 -4.23
CA ARG A 146 20.10 -1.25 -3.62
C ARG A 146 19.77 -2.74 -3.66
N ALA A 147 18.91 -3.23 -2.76
CA ALA A 147 18.39 -4.59 -2.79
C ALA A 147 17.05 -4.63 -3.54
N CYS A 148 16.89 -5.59 -4.46
CA CYS A 148 15.65 -5.77 -5.21
C CYS A 148 14.50 -6.17 -4.28
N TYR A 149 13.33 -5.56 -4.46
CA TYR A 149 12.12 -5.86 -3.70
C TYR A 149 11.66 -7.31 -3.87
N THR A 150 11.72 -7.85 -5.09
CA THR A 150 11.29 -9.23 -5.41
C THR A 150 12.38 -10.25 -5.04
N CYS A 151 13.48 -10.30 -5.79
CA CYS A 151 14.49 -11.37 -5.66
C CYS A 151 15.62 -11.08 -4.66
N LYS A 152 15.61 -9.91 -4.00
CA LYS A 152 16.59 -9.49 -2.97
C LYS A 152 18.04 -9.31 -3.44
N ILE A 153 18.37 -9.57 -4.71
CA ILE A 153 19.71 -9.33 -5.26
C ILE A 153 20.08 -7.85 -5.22
N ARG A 154 21.39 -7.57 -5.14
CA ARG A 154 21.91 -6.20 -5.16
C ARG A 154 22.03 -5.69 -6.60
N PHE A 155 21.57 -4.47 -6.86
CA PHE A 155 21.60 -3.86 -8.18
C PHE A 155 21.92 -2.36 -8.12
N ARG A 156 22.37 -1.80 -9.24
CA ARG A 156 22.69 -0.36 -9.40
C ARG A 156 22.06 0.25 -10.64
N LYS A 157 21.73 -0.55 -11.66
CA LYS A 157 21.01 -0.09 -12.84
C LYS A 157 19.51 0.01 -12.53
N LEU A 158 18.96 1.21 -12.61
CA LEU A 158 17.52 1.44 -12.42
C LEU A 158 16.73 1.04 -13.68
N HIS A 159 15.49 0.63 -13.47
CA HIS A 159 14.47 0.57 -14.51
C HIS A 159 13.84 1.96 -14.69
N HIS A 160 13.32 2.27 -15.88
CA HIS A 160 12.71 3.57 -16.12
C HIS A 160 11.45 3.81 -15.25
N PHE A 161 10.72 2.73 -14.92
CA PHE A 161 9.49 2.79 -14.16
C PHE A 161 9.66 2.54 -12.65
N TYR A 162 10.46 1.53 -12.25
CA TYR A 162 10.56 1.06 -10.85
C TYR A 162 11.94 1.38 -10.25
N ASP A 163 11.97 1.98 -9.05
CA ASP A 163 13.23 2.28 -8.32
C ASP A 163 13.67 1.18 -7.32
N ARG A 164 12.77 0.24 -7.03
CA ARG A 164 12.94 -0.78 -5.99
C ARG A 164 13.20 -2.18 -6.54
N MET A 165 13.29 -2.36 -7.86
CA MET A 165 13.52 -3.67 -8.49
C MET A 165 14.76 -3.68 -9.37
N CYS A 166 15.46 -4.82 -9.41
CA CYS A 166 16.51 -5.02 -10.39
C CYS A 166 15.90 -5.06 -11.81
N PRO A 167 16.70 -4.81 -12.87
CA PRO A 167 16.17 -4.70 -14.23
C PRO A 167 15.30 -5.88 -14.67
N SER A 168 15.67 -7.12 -14.35
CA SER A 168 14.90 -8.30 -14.76
C SER A 168 13.54 -8.41 -14.04
N CYS A 169 13.51 -8.20 -12.72
CA CYS A 169 12.24 -8.19 -11.98
C CYS A 169 11.36 -7.01 -12.38
N ALA A 170 11.97 -5.84 -12.62
CA ALA A 170 11.26 -4.65 -13.05
C ALA A 170 10.59 -4.86 -14.42
N GLU A 171 11.32 -5.44 -15.39
CA GLU A 171 10.80 -5.77 -16.71
C GLU A 171 9.61 -6.75 -16.63
N LEU A 172 9.75 -7.81 -15.82
CA LEU A 172 8.66 -8.76 -15.61
C LEU A 172 7.42 -8.08 -15.01
N ASN A 173 7.58 -7.28 -13.95
CA ASN A 173 6.45 -6.58 -13.32
C ASN A 173 5.82 -5.58 -14.30
N TYR A 174 6.63 -4.87 -15.09
CA TYR A 174 6.12 -3.92 -16.09
C TYR A 174 5.31 -4.64 -17.19
N LYS A 175 5.82 -5.75 -17.73
CA LYS A 175 5.10 -6.58 -18.70
C LYS A 175 3.78 -7.10 -18.11
N LYS A 176 3.81 -7.62 -16.88
CA LYS A 176 2.63 -8.17 -16.19
C LYS A 176 1.60 -7.08 -15.86
N ARG A 177 2.05 -5.89 -15.47
CA ARG A 177 1.19 -4.70 -15.25
C ARG A 177 0.32 -4.39 -16.48
N LEU A 178 0.92 -4.49 -17.67
CA LEU A 178 0.27 -4.21 -18.97
C LEU A 178 -0.50 -5.41 -19.54
N GLN A 179 -0.41 -6.57 -18.90
CA GLN A 179 -1.04 -7.78 -19.38
C GLN A 179 -2.57 -7.65 -19.38
N ASN A 180 -3.18 -8.18 -20.44
CA ASN A 180 -4.62 -8.31 -20.64
C ASN A 180 -4.97 -9.76 -21.02
N ALA A 181 -6.25 -10.07 -21.12
CA ALA A 181 -6.75 -11.34 -21.64
C ALA A 181 -8.06 -11.10 -22.41
N ASP A 182 -8.40 -11.97 -23.37
CA ASP A 182 -9.76 -11.99 -23.90
C ASP A 182 -10.66 -12.84 -23.00
N LEU A 183 -11.48 -12.17 -22.21
CA LEU A 183 -12.44 -12.76 -21.28
C LEU A 183 -13.89 -12.46 -21.70
N ARG A 184 -14.14 -12.19 -22.98
CA ARG A 184 -15.51 -12.13 -23.50
C ARG A 184 -16.25 -13.42 -23.17
N GLY A 185 -17.52 -13.30 -22.78
CA GLY A 185 -18.32 -14.44 -22.34
C GLY A 185 -17.99 -14.99 -20.95
N HIS A 186 -17.04 -14.39 -20.22
CA HIS A 186 -16.78 -14.75 -18.82
C HIS A 186 -17.55 -13.83 -17.87
N ILE A 187 -18.03 -14.39 -16.77
CA ILE A 187 -18.72 -13.71 -15.68
C ILE A 187 -17.85 -13.79 -14.43
N ALA A 188 -17.52 -12.65 -13.86
CA ALA A 188 -16.64 -12.52 -12.70
C ALA A 188 -17.34 -11.84 -11.52
N ILE A 189 -17.15 -12.36 -10.30
CA ILE A 189 -17.46 -11.65 -9.06
C ILE A 189 -16.16 -11.08 -8.48
N VAL A 190 -16.15 -9.79 -8.13
CA VAL A 190 -15.04 -9.13 -7.44
C VAL A 190 -15.55 -8.49 -6.16
N THR A 191 -15.02 -8.93 -5.02
CA THR A 191 -15.41 -8.36 -3.72
C THR A 191 -14.51 -7.20 -3.32
N GLY A 192 -15.07 -6.17 -2.66
CA GLY A 192 -14.30 -5.00 -2.23
C GLY A 192 -13.87 -4.11 -3.40
N ALA A 193 -14.75 -3.93 -4.38
CA ALA A 193 -14.44 -3.33 -5.68
C ALA A 193 -14.53 -1.79 -5.73
N ARG A 194 -14.72 -1.09 -4.60
CA ARG A 194 -14.93 0.37 -4.61
C ARG A 194 -13.64 1.17 -4.85
N VAL A 195 -12.53 0.71 -4.28
CA VAL A 195 -11.26 1.44 -4.25
C VAL A 195 -10.06 0.51 -4.28
N LYS A 196 -8.89 1.09 -4.57
CA LYS A 196 -7.58 0.42 -4.55
C LYS A 196 -7.56 -0.85 -5.42
N ILE A 197 -7.05 -1.95 -4.90
CA ILE A 197 -6.82 -3.21 -5.64
C ILE A 197 -8.10 -3.74 -6.29
N GLY A 198 -9.21 -3.77 -5.54
CA GLY A 198 -10.48 -4.29 -6.06
C GLY A 198 -11.02 -3.47 -7.22
N TYR A 199 -10.81 -2.14 -7.18
CA TYR A 199 -11.16 -1.24 -8.27
C TYR A 199 -10.37 -1.56 -9.55
N GLU A 200 -9.05 -1.70 -9.43
CA GLU A 200 -8.17 -2.02 -10.56
C GLU A 200 -8.38 -3.44 -11.11
N ILE A 201 -8.69 -4.42 -10.24
CA ILE A 201 -9.09 -5.77 -10.68
C ILE A 201 -10.34 -5.70 -11.55
N THR A 202 -11.38 -5.00 -11.08
CA THR A 202 -12.63 -4.83 -11.82
C THR A 202 -12.40 -4.13 -13.16
N LEU A 203 -11.62 -3.04 -13.20
CA LEU A 203 -11.29 -2.36 -14.46
C LEU A 203 -10.55 -3.28 -15.44
N LYS A 204 -9.56 -4.05 -14.97
CA LYS A 204 -8.82 -4.98 -15.83
C LYS A 204 -9.72 -6.07 -16.41
N LEU A 205 -10.65 -6.62 -15.63
CA LEU A 205 -11.62 -7.62 -16.10
C LEU A 205 -12.61 -7.01 -17.11
N LEU A 206 -13.11 -5.80 -16.84
CA LEU A 206 -14.01 -5.07 -17.75
C LEU A 206 -13.32 -4.74 -19.08
N ARG A 207 -12.08 -4.24 -19.03
CA ARG A 207 -11.25 -3.96 -20.22
C ARG A 207 -10.85 -5.24 -20.98
N SER A 208 -10.90 -6.39 -20.31
CA SER A 208 -10.70 -7.71 -20.91
C SER A 208 -11.98 -8.33 -21.50
N GLY A 209 -13.13 -7.66 -21.42
CA GLY A 209 -14.38 -8.12 -22.04
C GLY A 209 -15.31 -8.93 -21.13
N ALA A 210 -14.95 -9.17 -19.86
CA ALA A 210 -15.78 -9.92 -18.91
C ALA A 210 -17.01 -9.14 -18.43
N MET A 211 -18.09 -9.83 -18.10
CA MET A 211 -19.15 -9.32 -17.22
C MET A 211 -18.63 -9.32 -15.77
N VAL A 212 -18.77 -8.21 -15.05
CA VAL A 212 -18.28 -8.08 -13.68
C VAL A 212 -19.40 -7.69 -12.72
N VAL A 213 -19.59 -8.55 -11.71
CA VAL A 213 -20.39 -8.32 -10.51
C VAL A 213 -19.46 -7.83 -9.41
N ALA A 214 -19.54 -6.55 -9.10
CA ALA A 214 -18.71 -5.87 -8.11
C ALA A 214 -19.48 -5.73 -6.79
N THR A 215 -18.84 -6.05 -5.65
CA THR A 215 -19.46 -5.87 -4.32
C THR A 215 -18.69 -4.87 -3.45
N THR A 216 -19.40 -4.09 -2.66
CA THR A 216 -18.85 -3.05 -1.77
C THR A 216 -19.87 -2.63 -0.72
N ARG A 217 -19.43 -2.09 0.42
CA ARG A 217 -20.31 -1.46 1.42
C ARG A 217 -20.99 -0.17 0.92
N PHE A 218 -20.34 0.54 -0.01
CA PHE A 218 -20.79 1.84 -0.50
C PHE A 218 -20.95 1.78 -2.03
N PRO A 219 -22.11 1.29 -2.52
CA PRO A 219 -22.32 1.03 -3.95
C PRO A 219 -22.46 2.29 -4.80
N LYS A 220 -23.11 3.37 -4.31
CA LYS A 220 -23.23 4.61 -5.10
C LYS A 220 -21.88 5.30 -5.28
N ASP A 221 -21.07 5.37 -4.22
CA ASP A 221 -19.71 5.92 -4.32
C ASP A 221 -18.86 5.13 -5.32
N ALA A 222 -18.93 3.79 -5.30
CA ALA A 222 -18.26 2.95 -6.29
C ALA A 222 -18.74 3.28 -7.71
N ALA A 223 -20.05 3.36 -7.91
CA ALA A 223 -20.63 3.61 -9.22
C ALA A 223 -20.21 4.97 -9.80
N PHE A 224 -20.16 6.02 -8.96
CA PHE A 224 -19.64 7.34 -9.37
C PHE A 224 -18.14 7.33 -9.69
N ARG A 225 -17.34 6.46 -9.05
CA ARG A 225 -15.92 6.31 -9.40
C ARG A 225 -15.76 5.69 -10.78
N TYR A 226 -16.44 4.56 -11.02
CA TYR A 226 -16.42 3.89 -12.32
C TYR A 226 -16.94 4.79 -13.46
N ALA A 227 -18.00 5.56 -13.21
CA ALA A 227 -18.55 6.50 -14.19
C ALA A 227 -17.59 7.64 -14.60
N LYS A 228 -16.50 7.86 -13.85
CA LYS A 228 -15.46 8.85 -14.18
C LYS A 228 -14.33 8.28 -15.04
N GLU A 229 -14.29 6.98 -15.27
CA GLU A 229 -13.30 6.36 -16.14
C GLU A 229 -13.49 6.81 -17.59
N LYS A 230 -12.39 7.14 -18.26
CA LYS A 230 -12.40 7.68 -19.64
C LYS A 230 -13.08 6.72 -20.63
N ASP A 231 -13.02 5.42 -20.36
CA ASP A 231 -13.54 4.34 -21.18
C ASP A 231 -14.84 3.72 -20.62
N PHE A 232 -15.51 4.39 -19.66
CA PHE A 232 -16.73 3.89 -19.02
C PHE A 232 -17.80 3.43 -20.01
N ASP A 233 -18.07 4.22 -21.05
CA ASP A 233 -19.08 3.90 -22.07
C ASP A 233 -18.79 2.61 -22.85
N ALA A 234 -17.52 2.17 -22.91
CA ALA A 234 -17.14 0.95 -23.62
C ALA A 234 -17.49 -0.35 -22.86
N TRP A 235 -17.76 -0.27 -21.55
CA TRP A 235 -17.93 -1.46 -20.71
C TRP A 235 -19.02 -1.35 -19.64
N LYS A 236 -19.66 -0.19 -19.45
CA LYS A 236 -20.70 0.03 -18.42
C LYS A 236 -21.81 -1.03 -18.43
N ASP A 237 -22.19 -1.55 -19.61
CA ASP A 237 -23.24 -2.57 -19.75
C ASP A 237 -22.85 -3.92 -19.12
N ARG A 238 -21.56 -4.13 -18.90
CA ARG A 238 -20.96 -5.33 -18.31
C ARG A 238 -20.57 -5.15 -16.85
N LEU A 239 -21.01 -4.08 -16.18
CA LEU A 239 -20.77 -3.86 -14.75
C LEU A 239 -22.09 -3.86 -13.97
N GLN A 240 -22.15 -4.60 -12.87
CA GLN A 240 -23.23 -4.54 -11.89
C GLN A 240 -22.64 -4.44 -10.48
N ILE A 241 -23.07 -3.43 -9.70
CA ILE A 241 -22.54 -3.12 -8.38
C ILE A 241 -23.60 -3.41 -7.32
N TYR A 242 -23.19 -4.17 -6.29
CA TYR A 242 -24.04 -4.59 -5.18
C TYR A 242 -23.51 -4.08 -3.84
N GLY A 243 -24.42 -3.53 -3.04
CA GLY A 243 -24.18 -3.10 -1.68
C GLY A 243 -24.12 -4.30 -0.73
N MET A 244 -22.95 -4.64 -0.21
CA MET A 244 -22.73 -5.75 0.72
C MET A 244 -21.79 -5.35 1.86
N ASP A 245 -22.22 -5.64 3.08
CA ASP A 245 -21.36 -5.59 4.26
C ASP A 245 -21.11 -7.01 4.74
N PHE A 246 -19.85 -7.45 4.70
CA PHE A 246 -19.47 -8.84 4.97
C PHE A 246 -19.57 -9.21 6.46
N ARG A 247 -19.98 -8.28 7.32
CA ARG A 247 -20.41 -8.59 8.69
C ARG A 247 -21.80 -9.22 8.75
N ASP A 248 -22.64 -9.01 7.72
CA ASP A 248 -23.94 -9.66 7.60
C ASP A 248 -23.82 -10.94 6.77
N LEU A 249 -23.47 -12.03 7.46
CA LEU A 249 -23.26 -13.32 6.82
C LEU A 249 -24.56 -13.92 6.24
N GLY A 250 -25.74 -13.49 6.71
CA GLY A 250 -27.03 -14.01 6.25
C GLY A 250 -27.41 -13.52 4.85
N VAL A 251 -26.80 -12.42 4.37
CA VAL A 251 -27.09 -11.86 3.04
C VAL A 251 -26.42 -12.65 1.92
N PHE A 252 -25.37 -13.41 2.19
CA PHE A 252 -24.65 -14.15 1.14
C PHE A 252 -25.52 -15.17 0.42
N ASP A 253 -26.40 -15.87 1.14
CA ASP A 253 -27.25 -16.88 0.52
C ASP A 253 -28.19 -16.23 -0.51
N LYS A 254 -28.89 -15.17 -0.10
CA LYS A 254 -29.78 -14.39 -0.97
C LYS A 254 -29.05 -13.75 -2.14
N PHE A 255 -27.85 -13.22 -1.88
CA PHE A 255 -27.02 -12.64 -2.93
C PHE A 255 -26.66 -13.70 -3.97
N MET A 256 -26.21 -14.88 -3.55
CA MET A 256 -25.81 -15.94 -4.47
C MET A 256 -27.00 -16.57 -5.21
N ASP A 257 -28.18 -16.67 -4.58
CA ASP A 257 -29.44 -17.03 -5.26
C ASP A 257 -29.77 -16.01 -6.37
N HIS A 258 -29.65 -14.71 -6.06
CA HIS A 258 -29.86 -13.65 -7.05
C HIS A 258 -28.83 -13.72 -8.19
N ILE A 259 -27.56 -14.02 -7.91
CA ILE A 259 -26.55 -14.20 -8.96
C ILE A 259 -26.90 -15.40 -9.85
N GLU A 260 -27.35 -16.51 -9.26
CA GLU A 260 -27.80 -17.67 -10.01
C GLU A 260 -28.95 -17.33 -10.95
N GLU A 261 -29.97 -16.63 -10.46
CA GLU A 261 -31.12 -16.22 -11.26
C GLU A 261 -30.75 -15.22 -12.37
N ALA A 262 -29.94 -14.21 -12.04
CA ALA A 262 -29.63 -13.12 -12.96
C ALA A 262 -28.56 -13.46 -14.01
N PHE A 263 -27.60 -14.33 -13.69
CA PHE A 263 -26.44 -14.62 -14.54
C PHE A 263 -26.32 -16.09 -14.94
N GLY A 264 -26.99 -17.02 -14.27
CA GLY A 264 -27.05 -18.46 -14.59
C GLY A 264 -25.77 -19.26 -14.29
N SER A 265 -24.59 -18.65 -14.41
CA SER A 265 -23.29 -19.28 -14.18
C SER A 265 -22.24 -18.27 -13.70
N LEU A 266 -21.08 -18.77 -13.30
CA LEU A 266 -19.93 -17.96 -12.89
C LEU A 266 -18.64 -18.58 -13.46
N ASP A 267 -17.66 -17.74 -13.80
CA ASP A 267 -16.36 -18.21 -14.28
C ASP A 267 -15.22 -17.87 -13.32
N ILE A 268 -15.30 -16.70 -12.70
CA ILE A 268 -14.22 -16.14 -11.89
C ILE A 268 -14.79 -15.59 -10.59
N LEU A 269 -14.27 -16.06 -9.46
CA LEU A 269 -14.52 -15.46 -8.15
C LEU A 269 -13.21 -14.88 -7.60
N ILE A 270 -13.18 -13.57 -7.38
CA ILE A 270 -12.08 -12.88 -6.72
C ILE A 270 -12.52 -12.42 -5.32
N ASN A 271 -12.08 -13.15 -4.30
CA ASN A 271 -12.23 -12.76 -2.90
C ASN A 271 -11.15 -11.74 -2.54
N ASN A 272 -11.41 -10.47 -2.83
CA ASN A 272 -10.51 -9.35 -2.57
C ASN A 272 -10.87 -8.54 -1.31
N ALA A 273 -12.15 -8.46 -0.94
CA ALA A 273 -12.58 -7.74 0.26
C ALA A 273 -11.79 -8.24 1.49
N THR A 274 -11.15 -7.31 2.18
CA THR A 274 -10.32 -7.62 3.35
C THR A 274 -10.25 -6.38 4.24
N GLN A 275 -10.33 -6.61 5.55
CA GLN A 275 -9.99 -5.65 6.57
C GLN A 275 -8.55 -5.88 7.03
N THR A 276 -7.63 -5.01 6.61
CA THR A 276 -6.24 -4.95 7.10
C THR A 276 -6.09 -3.93 8.24
N ILE A 277 -6.84 -2.84 8.21
CA ILE A 277 -6.96 -1.94 9.35
C ILE A 277 -8.43 -1.77 9.63
N ARG A 278 -8.83 -1.94 10.89
CA ARG A 278 -10.16 -1.53 11.31
C ARG A 278 -10.24 0.00 11.32
N ARG A 279 -11.19 0.52 10.54
CA ARG A 279 -11.52 1.96 10.54
C ARG A 279 -12.86 2.13 11.24
N PRO A 280 -12.98 3.06 12.19
CA PRO A 280 -14.22 3.26 12.93
C PRO A 280 -15.31 3.86 12.03
N VAL A 281 -16.56 3.80 12.48
CA VAL A 281 -17.73 4.29 11.71
C VAL A 281 -17.56 5.74 11.20
N HIS A 282 -16.88 6.59 11.98
CA HIS A 282 -16.64 7.99 11.66
C HIS A 282 -15.75 8.20 10.43
N TYR A 283 -14.81 7.28 10.16
CA TYR A 283 -13.95 7.33 8.97
C TYR A 283 -14.77 7.35 7.67
N TYR A 284 -15.92 6.67 7.67
CA TYR A 284 -16.78 6.55 6.48
C TYR A 284 -17.88 7.62 6.40
N LYS A 285 -17.99 8.52 7.39
CA LYS A 285 -19.09 9.50 7.49
C LYS A 285 -19.23 10.38 6.25
N HIS A 286 -18.11 10.72 5.60
CA HIS A 286 -18.08 11.50 4.36
C HIS A 286 -18.79 10.82 3.16
N LEU A 287 -18.88 9.48 3.16
CA LEU A 287 -19.51 8.70 2.08
C LEU A 287 -21.03 8.64 2.22
N ILE A 288 -21.55 8.76 3.44
CA ILE A 288 -22.97 8.55 3.73
C ILE A 288 -23.87 9.52 2.96
N LYS A 289 -23.46 10.79 2.86
CA LYS A 289 -24.22 11.81 2.11
C LYS A 289 -24.44 11.39 0.65
N CYS A 290 -23.41 10.82 0.02
CA CYS A 290 -23.47 10.34 -1.36
C CYS A 290 -24.39 9.12 -1.49
N GLU A 291 -24.34 8.20 -0.52
CA GLU A 291 -25.13 6.98 -0.53
C GLU A 291 -26.63 7.21 -0.31
N ILE A 292 -27.02 8.25 0.44
CA ILE A 292 -28.43 8.55 0.71
C ILE A 292 -29.04 9.48 -0.36
N ALA A 293 -28.23 10.34 -0.97
CA ALA A 293 -28.71 11.30 -1.96
C ALA A 293 -29.25 10.60 -3.23
N PRO A 294 -30.23 11.22 -3.92
CA PRO A 294 -30.62 10.76 -5.24
C PRO A 294 -29.44 10.91 -6.21
N VAL A 295 -29.39 10.05 -7.23
CA VAL A 295 -28.39 10.15 -8.30
C VAL A 295 -28.64 11.45 -9.08
N PRO A 296 -27.62 12.31 -9.29
CA PRO A 296 -27.77 13.52 -10.07
C PRO A 296 -28.28 13.26 -11.49
N GLU A 297 -29.09 14.16 -12.04
CA GLU A 297 -29.70 14.02 -13.38
C GLU A 297 -28.66 13.82 -14.49
N ASN A 298 -27.50 14.49 -14.37
CA ASN A 298 -26.38 14.37 -15.30
C ASN A 298 -25.58 13.05 -15.17
N MET A 299 -25.89 12.19 -14.20
CA MET A 299 -25.22 10.91 -13.96
C MET A 299 -26.20 9.73 -13.93
N THR A 300 -27.37 9.86 -14.54
CA THR A 300 -28.42 8.82 -14.54
C THR A 300 -27.99 7.47 -15.09
N HIS A 301 -26.95 7.41 -15.94
CA HIS A 301 -26.33 6.16 -16.40
C HIS A 301 -25.81 5.28 -15.24
N VAL A 302 -25.49 5.86 -14.09
CA VAL A 302 -25.10 5.13 -12.87
C VAL A 302 -26.22 4.20 -12.37
N ASN A 303 -27.48 4.53 -12.60
CA ASN A 303 -28.60 3.66 -12.20
C ASN A 303 -28.57 2.30 -12.90
N GLN A 304 -28.04 2.23 -14.13
CA GLN A 304 -27.92 0.98 -14.89
C GLN A 304 -26.99 -0.02 -14.21
N ILE A 305 -25.87 0.45 -13.68
CA ILE A 305 -24.90 -0.41 -12.98
C ILE A 305 -25.31 -0.70 -11.53
N LEU A 306 -26.31 0.01 -10.99
CA LEU A 306 -26.88 -0.21 -9.65
C LEU A 306 -28.18 -1.03 -9.65
N ARG A 307 -28.77 -1.34 -10.81
CA ARG A 307 -30.08 -2.01 -10.91
C ARG A 307 -30.16 -3.32 -10.14
N GLY A 308 -29.09 -4.13 -10.15
CA GLY A 308 -29.04 -5.40 -9.44
C GLY A 308 -29.18 -5.24 -7.92
N ASN A 309 -28.63 -4.15 -7.36
CA ASN A 309 -28.76 -3.84 -5.95
C ASN A 309 -30.21 -3.50 -5.57
N THR A 310 -30.94 -2.80 -6.44
CA THR A 310 -32.37 -2.52 -6.21
C THR A 310 -33.19 -3.81 -6.25
N ASN A 311 -32.90 -4.72 -7.17
CA ASN A 311 -33.66 -5.97 -7.30
C ASN A 311 -33.42 -6.92 -6.11
N LEU A 312 -32.18 -7.03 -5.63
CA LEU A 312 -31.81 -7.87 -4.49
C LEU A 312 -32.54 -7.48 -3.19
N PHE A 313 -32.78 -6.17 -2.98
CA PHE A 313 -33.37 -5.65 -1.74
C PHE A 313 -34.79 -5.08 -1.90
N GLY A 314 -35.29 -4.95 -3.13
CA GLY A 314 -36.58 -4.32 -3.45
C GLY A 314 -37.79 -5.16 -3.08
N SER A 315 -37.71 -6.49 -3.17
CA SER A 315 -38.85 -7.37 -2.84
C SER A 315 -39.11 -7.49 -1.33
N ALA A 316 -38.13 -7.19 -0.47
CA ALA A 316 -38.30 -7.24 0.99
C ALA A 316 -39.00 -5.98 1.56
N ALA A 317 -38.99 -4.86 0.83
CA ALA A 317 -39.60 -3.61 1.29
C ALA A 317 -41.14 -3.58 1.07
N VAL A 318 -41.65 -4.34 0.09
CA VAL A 318 -43.09 -4.38 -0.21
C VAL A 318 -43.82 -5.39 0.69
N ALA A 319 -43.19 -6.53 1.02
CA ALA A 319 -43.83 -7.59 1.80
C ALA A 319 -44.13 -7.22 3.26
N ASN A 320 -43.39 -6.27 3.85
CA ASN A 320 -43.60 -5.85 5.25
C ASN A 320 -44.65 -4.74 5.43
N ILE A 321 -45.26 -4.25 4.35
CA ILE A 321 -46.32 -3.23 4.43
C ILE A 321 -47.71 -3.88 4.57
N GLU A 322 -47.88 -5.14 4.14
CA GLU A 322 -49.20 -5.79 4.13
C GLU A 322 -49.49 -6.68 5.35
N SER A 323 -48.47 -7.13 6.10
CA SER A 323 -48.68 -7.93 7.31
C SER A 323 -48.48 -7.10 8.58
N GLY A 324 -49.35 -6.12 8.79
CA GLY A 324 -49.53 -5.46 10.08
C GLY A 324 -50.12 -6.42 11.11
N ASN A 325 -49.28 -7.21 11.77
CA ASN A 325 -49.55 -7.81 13.09
C ASN A 325 -48.25 -8.40 13.67
N VAL A 326 -47.52 -7.58 14.44
CA VAL A 326 -46.51 -8.08 15.37
C VAL A 326 -47.05 -7.91 16.78
N ALA A 327 -47.31 -9.05 17.42
CA ALA A 327 -47.72 -9.14 18.81
C ALA A 327 -46.64 -8.58 19.72
N VAL A 328 -47.05 -7.70 20.64
CA VAL A 328 -46.24 -7.13 21.70
C VAL A 328 -45.98 -8.21 22.75
N THR A 329 -44.71 -8.57 22.96
CA THR A 329 -44.26 -9.18 24.22
C THR A 329 -43.29 -8.23 24.90
N ASN A 330 -43.65 -7.84 26.13
CA ASN A 330 -42.95 -6.86 26.95
C ASN A 330 -41.57 -7.35 27.39
N GLY A 331 -40.54 -6.54 27.13
CA GLY A 331 -39.21 -6.66 27.72
C GLY A 331 -38.35 -5.49 27.26
N GLY A 332 -38.22 -4.47 28.12
CA GLY A 332 -37.71 -3.15 27.75
C GLY A 332 -36.26 -3.14 27.22
N SER A 333 -36.08 -2.43 26.11
CA SER A 333 -34.92 -1.57 25.88
C SER A 333 -35.30 -0.56 24.79
N SER A 334 -35.22 0.72 25.12
CA SER A 334 -35.61 1.85 24.28
C SER A 334 -34.79 1.89 22.99
N THR A 335 -35.29 1.29 21.91
CA THR A 335 -34.76 1.51 20.57
C THR A 335 -35.50 2.71 19.99
N MET A 336 -34.82 3.85 19.87
CA MET A 336 -35.27 4.93 19.01
C MET A 336 -35.28 4.39 17.57
N ILE A 337 -36.46 3.99 17.09
CA ILE A 337 -36.71 3.72 15.68
C ILE A 337 -36.64 5.07 14.96
N VAL A 338 -35.43 5.43 14.53
CA VAL A 338 -35.27 6.47 13.51
C VAL A 338 -35.84 5.85 12.25
N ALA A 339 -36.96 6.41 11.77
CA ALA A 339 -37.55 6.09 10.48
C ALA A 339 -36.53 6.38 9.37
N ALA A 340 -35.65 5.43 9.08
CA ALA A 340 -34.72 5.50 7.98
C ALA A 340 -35.51 5.32 6.69
N SER A 341 -35.47 6.35 5.84
CA SER A 341 -36.07 6.31 4.52
C SER A 341 -35.66 5.05 3.75
N VAL A 342 -36.62 4.51 3.00
CA VAL A 342 -36.54 3.35 2.09
C VAL A 342 -35.38 3.44 1.06
N SER A 343 -34.63 4.54 1.01
CA SER A 343 -33.61 4.86 -0.02
C SER A 343 -32.17 4.44 0.34
N THR A 344 -31.86 4.03 1.56
CA THR A 344 -30.47 3.67 1.96
C THR A 344 -30.25 2.15 1.90
N SER A 345 -29.15 1.68 1.29
CA SER A 345 -28.81 0.24 1.28
C SER A 345 -28.55 -0.28 2.71
N ALA A 346 -28.94 -1.52 3.00
CA ALA A 346 -28.67 -2.18 4.28
C ALA A 346 -27.16 -2.22 4.59
N SER A 347 -26.33 -2.44 3.58
CA SER A 347 -24.86 -2.42 3.70
C SER A 347 -24.31 -1.09 4.23
N VAL A 348 -24.87 0.04 3.78
CA VAL A 348 -24.46 1.39 4.22
C VAL A 348 -24.88 1.65 5.66
N ARG A 349 -26.08 1.19 6.07
CA ARG A 349 -26.53 1.30 7.47
C ARG A 349 -25.65 0.47 8.40
N LEU A 350 -25.37 -0.78 8.02
CA LEU A 350 -24.47 -1.65 8.78
C LEU A 350 -23.09 -1.00 8.91
N ALA A 351 -22.55 -0.41 7.84
CA ALA A 351 -21.27 0.33 7.85
C ALA A 351 -21.20 1.50 8.85
N GLN A 352 -22.33 1.92 9.43
CA GLN A 352 -22.42 2.95 10.47
C GLN A 352 -22.84 2.42 11.84
N MET A 353 -22.99 1.10 12.00
CA MET A 353 -23.32 0.47 13.28
C MET A 353 -22.06 0.41 14.17
N PRO A 354 -22.09 1.01 15.38
CA PRO A 354 -21.00 0.91 16.35
C PRO A 354 -20.84 -0.54 16.83
N LEU A 355 -19.59 -1.01 16.94
CA LEU A 355 -19.26 -2.38 17.41
C LEU A 355 -18.22 -2.39 18.53
N VAL A 356 -17.31 -1.41 18.55
CA VAL A 356 -16.24 -1.28 19.54
C VAL A 356 -16.27 0.11 20.16
N THR A 357 -15.55 0.31 21.25
CA THR A 357 -15.52 1.60 21.96
C THR A 357 -15.07 2.75 21.06
N GLU A 358 -14.14 2.51 20.12
CA GLU A 358 -13.66 3.53 19.17
C GLU A 358 -14.74 4.02 18.16
N ASP A 359 -15.86 3.31 18.01
CA ASP A 359 -16.97 3.75 17.18
C ASP A 359 -17.89 4.75 17.90
N GLU A 360 -17.75 4.89 19.22
CA GLU A 360 -18.51 5.86 19.99
C GLU A 360 -17.97 7.28 19.75
N TYR A 361 -18.89 8.23 19.56
CA TYR A 361 -18.50 9.60 19.28
C TYR A 361 -17.86 10.24 20.53
N SER A 362 -16.65 10.79 20.34
CA SER A 362 -15.96 11.57 21.38
C SER A 362 -15.69 12.99 20.90
N GLY A 363 -15.31 13.88 21.82
CA GLY A 363 -14.88 15.24 21.47
C GLY A 363 -13.68 15.28 20.53
N GLU A 364 -12.91 14.20 20.43
CA GLU A 364 -11.70 14.10 19.60
C GLU A 364 -11.99 13.59 18.17
N THR A 365 -13.18 13.03 17.91
CA THR A 365 -13.50 12.39 16.63
C THR A 365 -13.28 13.31 15.43
N GLU A 366 -13.70 14.58 15.50
CA GLU A 366 -13.51 15.53 14.39
C GLU A 366 -12.05 15.92 14.17
N VAL A 367 -11.23 15.87 15.23
CA VAL A 367 -9.78 16.10 15.16
C VAL A 367 -9.09 14.92 14.51
N LEU A 368 -9.49 13.69 14.85
CA LEU A 368 -8.91 12.46 14.30
C LEU A 368 -9.31 12.21 12.83
N PHE A 369 -10.50 12.66 12.43
CA PHE A 369 -11.05 12.51 11.09
C PHE A 369 -11.53 13.87 10.53
N PRO A 370 -10.58 14.75 10.13
CA PRO A 370 -10.90 16.11 9.71
C PRO A 370 -11.76 16.13 8.43
N LYS A 371 -12.82 16.92 8.45
CA LYS A 371 -13.78 17.03 7.34
C LYS A 371 -13.12 17.53 6.06
N GLY A 372 -13.44 16.88 4.94
CA GLY A 372 -12.97 17.26 3.60
C GLY A 372 -11.50 16.94 3.32
N GLN A 373 -10.77 16.36 4.28
CA GLN A 373 -9.37 15.94 4.10
C GLN A 373 -9.33 14.49 3.64
N VAL A 374 -8.85 14.27 2.42
CA VAL A 374 -8.76 12.93 1.81
C VAL A 374 -7.38 12.61 1.27
N ASP A 375 -7.08 11.32 1.18
CA ASP A 375 -5.87 10.78 0.59
C ASP A 375 -5.96 10.65 -0.95
N ASN A 376 -4.90 10.12 -1.53
CA ASN A 376 -4.70 9.91 -2.96
C ASN A 376 -5.77 9.01 -3.59
N ASN A 377 -6.44 8.19 -2.77
CA ASN A 377 -7.52 7.28 -3.15
C ASN A 377 -8.91 7.85 -2.79
N GLN A 378 -8.99 9.15 -2.48
CA GLN A 378 -10.19 9.82 -1.98
C GLN A 378 -10.77 9.13 -0.74
N GLN A 379 -9.90 8.67 0.17
CA GLN A 379 -10.28 8.13 1.47
C GLN A 379 -10.04 9.16 2.56
N GLN A 380 -10.87 9.15 3.61
CA GLN A 380 -10.71 10.02 4.77
C GLN A 380 -9.28 9.93 5.35
N VAL A 381 -8.66 11.08 5.60
CA VAL A 381 -7.42 11.13 6.38
C VAL A 381 -7.69 10.63 7.79
N ASP A 382 -6.83 9.74 8.27
CA ASP A 382 -6.86 9.17 9.62
C ASP A 382 -5.63 9.66 10.41
N LEU A 383 -5.87 10.46 11.44
CA LEU A 383 -4.83 11.05 12.30
C LEU A 383 -4.62 10.28 13.61
N ARG A 384 -5.22 9.09 13.76
CA ARG A 384 -4.97 8.26 14.94
C ARG A 384 -3.50 7.89 15.05
N THR A 385 -2.98 7.94 16.26
CA THR A 385 -1.58 7.58 16.60
C THR A 385 -1.38 6.08 16.72
N SER A 386 -2.46 5.30 16.80
CA SER A 386 -2.49 3.84 16.86
C SER A 386 -3.65 3.29 16.04
N ASN A 387 -3.46 2.10 15.46
CA ASN A 387 -4.48 1.38 14.70
C ASN A 387 -4.17 -0.14 14.73
N SER A 388 -5.05 -0.96 14.14
CA SER A 388 -4.95 -2.43 14.11
C SER A 388 -3.62 -2.99 13.55
N TRP A 389 -2.86 -2.18 12.80
CA TRP A 389 -1.56 -2.58 12.24
C TRP A 389 -0.45 -2.66 13.30
N VAL A 390 -0.52 -1.81 14.32
CA VAL A 390 0.52 -1.71 15.36
C VAL A 390 0.11 -2.32 16.70
N GLN A 391 -1.17 -2.67 16.85
CA GLN A 391 -1.71 -3.27 18.06
C GLN A 391 -1.24 -4.72 18.28
N LYS A 392 -1.02 -5.07 19.56
CA LYS A 392 -0.70 -6.42 20.04
C LYS A 392 -1.96 -7.17 20.46
N ILE A 393 -1.83 -8.46 20.76
CA ILE A 393 -2.95 -9.35 21.08
C ILE A 393 -3.89 -8.83 22.18
N ASN A 394 -3.36 -8.23 23.25
CA ASN A 394 -4.14 -7.71 24.37
C ASN A 394 -4.76 -6.32 24.11
N GLN A 395 -4.56 -5.75 22.92
CA GLN A 395 -5.08 -4.45 22.51
C GLN A 395 -6.15 -4.57 21.42
N ILE A 396 -6.44 -5.79 20.95
CA ILE A 396 -7.49 -6.05 19.96
C ILE A 396 -8.79 -6.31 20.72
N GLU A 397 -9.81 -5.50 20.46
CA GLU A 397 -11.13 -5.74 21.03
C GLU A 397 -11.77 -7.00 20.45
N THR A 398 -12.56 -7.70 21.26
CA THR A 398 -13.23 -8.94 20.85
C THR A 398 -14.08 -8.76 19.59
N MET A 399 -14.80 -7.64 19.49
CA MET A 399 -15.66 -7.38 18.33
C MET A 399 -14.87 -7.04 17.06
N GLU A 400 -13.67 -6.45 17.18
CA GLU A 400 -12.77 -6.29 16.05
C GLU A 400 -12.25 -7.64 15.54
N LEU A 401 -11.90 -8.57 16.44
CA LEU A 401 -11.52 -9.92 16.06
C LEU A 401 -12.65 -10.63 15.29
N VAL A 402 -13.88 -10.58 15.81
CA VAL A 402 -15.06 -11.18 15.16
C VAL A 402 -15.29 -10.56 13.78
N GLU A 403 -15.24 -9.23 13.69
CA GLU A 403 -15.41 -8.49 12.44
C GLU A 403 -14.36 -8.91 11.39
N VAL A 404 -13.08 -8.98 11.77
CA VAL A 404 -12.01 -9.37 10.86
C VAL A 404 -12.19 -10.81 10.39
N PHE A 405 -12.57 -11.74 11.26
CA PHE A 405 -12.83 -13.12 10.86
C PHE A 405 -14.07 -13.27 9.96
N ALA A 406 -15.13 -12.51 10.23
CA ALA A 406 -16.30 -12.47 9.38
C ALA A 406 -15.94 -12.04 7.95
N ILE A 407 -15.21 -10.93 7.83
CA ILE A 407 -14.85 -10.34 6.53
C ILE A 407 -13.76 -11.15 5.80
N ASN A 408 -12.69 -11.53 6.49
CA ASN A 408 -11.49 -12.07 5.85
C ASN A 408 -11.51 -13.60 5.73
N THR A 409 -12.39 -14.29 6.46
CA THR A 409 -12.42 -15.77 6.51
C THR A 409 -13.80 -16.33 6.18
N MET A 410 -14.83 -15.96 6.95
CA MET A 410 -16.16 -16.58 6.83
C MET A 410 -16.84 -16.18 5.52
N ALA A 411 -16.78 -14.90 5.15
CA ALA A 411 -17.34 -14.43 3.88
C ALA A 411 -16.69 -15.12 2.66
N PRO A 412 -15.35 -15.16 2.50
CA PRO A 412 -14.71 -15.95 1.45
C PRO A 412 -15.10 -17.43 1.46
N PHE A 413 -15.22 -18.06 2.64
CA PHE A 413 -15.65 -19.45 2.74
C PHE A 413 -17.06 -19.67 2.20
N ILE A 414 -18.02 -18.83 2.62
CA ILE A 414 -19.42 -18.91 2.19
C ILE A 414 -19.53 -18.64 0.68
N LEU A 415 -18.86 -17.59 0.19
CA LEU A 415 -18.82 -17.27 -1.24
C LEU A 415 -18.23 -18.42 -2.06
N ASN A 416 -17.11 -19.01 -1.63
CA ASN A 416 -16.51 -20.16 -2.31
C ASN A 416 -17.49 -21.34 -2.37
N LYS A 417 -18.09 -21.70 -1.22
CA LYS A 417 -19.08 -22.78 -1.14
C LYS A 417 -20.24 -22.56 -2.11
N ARG A 418 -20.81 -21.36 -2.12
CA ARG A 418 -22.00 -21.01 -2.92
C ARG A 418 -21.67 -20.79 -4.41
N ALA A 419 -20.43 -20.43 -4.74
CA ALA A 419 -19.99 -20.22 -6.11
C ALA A 419 -19.76 -21.55 -6.86
N ILE A 420 -19.41 -22.64 -6.17
CA ILE A 420 -19.08 -23.93 -6.81
C ILE A 420 -20.17 -24.41 -7.79
N PRO A 421 -21.47 -24.47 -7.42
CA PRO A 421 -22.51 -24.89 -8.37
C PRO A 421 -22.61 -23.99 -9.61
N LEU A 422 -22.38 -22.68 -9.45
CA LEU A 422 -22.40 -21.73 -10.57
C LEU A 422 -21.16 -21.88 -11.47
N LEU A 423 -20.01 -22.17 -10.87
CA LEU A 423 -18.78 -22.47 -11.60
C LEU A 423 -18.92 -23.77 -12.40
N GLU A 424 -19.58 -24.79 -11.84
CA GLU A 424 -19.86 -26.04 -12.56
C GLU A 424 -20.80 -25.85 -13.75
N LYS A 425 -21.75 -24.90 -13.68
CA LYS A 425 -22.65 -24.54 -14.79
C LYS A 425 -21.99 -23.75 -15.91
N SER A 426 -20.80 -23.18 -15.68
CA SER A 426 -20.13 -22.39 -16.72
C SER A 426 -19.81 -23.24 -17.96
N PRO A 427 -20.02 -22.68 -19.17
CA PRO A 427 -19.60 -23.32 -20.42
C PRO A 427 -18.09 -23.23 -20.67
N ASN A 428 -17.36 -22.38 -19.93
CA ASN A 428 -15.93 -22.22 -20.08
C ASN A 428 -15.19 -23.37 -19.39
N ALA A 429 -14.17 -23.93 -20.05
CA ALA A 429 -13.45 -25.10 -19.54
C ALA A 429 -12.69 -24.81 -18.23
N ARG A 430 -12.21 -23.58 -18.05
CA ARG A 430 -11.38 -23.16 -16.92
C ARG A 430 -12.14 -22.14 -16.08
N ARG A 431 -12.39 -22.47 -14.81
CA ARG A 431 -13.02 -21.55 -13.84
C ARG A 431 -12.09 -21.31 -12.68
N PHE A 432 -12.15 -20.13 -12.07
CA PHE A 432 -11.12 -19.67 -11.15
C PHE A 432 -11.72 -19.15 -9.84
N ILE A 433 -11.07 -19.52 -8.73
CA ILE A 433 -11.29 -18.86 -7.44
C ILE A 433 -9.95 -18.29 -6.98
N ILE A 434 -9.86 -16.97 -6.86
CA ILE A 434 -8.67 -16.29 -6.36
C ILE A 434 -8.98 -15.69 -4.99
N ASN A 435 -8.31 -16.22 -3.97
CA ASN A 435 -8.33 -15.66 -2.63
C ASN A 435 -7.18 -14.65 -2.51
N VAL A 436 -7.50 -13.36 -2.45
CA VAL A 436 -6.47 -12.33 -2.27
C VAL A 436 -5.94 -12.42 -0.84
N SER A 437 -4.70 -12.86 -0.74
CA SER A 437 -4.00 -13.05 0.51
C SER A 437 -2.83 -12.07 0.57
N ALA A 438 -1.98 -12.27 1.56
CA ALA A 438 -0.77 -11.50 1.69
C ALA A 438 0.27 -12.28 2.48
N MET A 439 1.45 -11.73 2.45
CA MET A 439 2.60 -11.99 3.29
C MET A 439 2.29 -12.20 4.80
N GLU A 440 1.22 -11.63 5.33
CA GLU A 440 0.68 -11.81 6.69
C GLU A 440 0.13 -13.23 6.93
N GLY A 441 -0.35 -13.91 5.90
CA GLY A 441 -0.85 -15.28 5.98
C GLY A 441 0.26 -16.35 6.03
N LYS A 442 1.52 -15.97 5.79
CA LYS A 442 2.64 -16.91 5.75
C LYS A 442 3.12 -17.38 7.10
N PHE A 443 3.42 -18.67 7.23
CA PHE A 443 3.96 -19.24 8.47
C PHE A 443 5.48 -19.05 8.56
N TYR A 444 6.21 -19.43 7.51
CA TYR A 444 7.68 -19.50 7.54
C TYR A 444 8.32 -18.17 7.14
N ARG A 445 8.20 -17.17 8.01
CA ARG A 445 8.85 -15.86 7.85
C ARG A 445 9.05 -15.16 9.19
N SER A 446 9.90 -14.14 9.22
CA SER A 446 9.93 -13.20 10.35
C SER A 446 8.59 -12.45 10.45
N LYS A 447 7.99 -12.48 11.64
CA LYS A 447 6.77 -11.75 11.99
C LYS A 447 7.02 -10.81 13.18
N THR A 448 6.25 -9.73 13.22
CA THR A 448 6.13 -8.85 14.39
C THR A 448 5.03 -9.36 15.32
N PRO A 449 5.02 -8.97 16.61
CA PRO A 449 3.93 -9.31 17.53
C PRO A 449 2.63 -8.51 17.28
N ASN A 450 2.62 -7.65 16.26
CA ASN A 450 1.51 -6.75 15.95
C ASN A 450 0.55 -7.38 14.94
N HIS A 451 -0.67 -6.83 14.87
CA HIS A 451 -1.66 -7.19 13.86
C HIS A 451 -2.05 -8.69 13.86
N PRO A 452 -2.17 -9.37 15.02
CA PRO A 452 -2.24 -10.83 15.08
C PRO A 452 -3.52 -11.40 14.45
N HIS A 453 -4.67 -10.76 14.68
CA HIS A 453 -5.98 -11.23 14.24
C HIS A 453 -6.10 -11.31 12.70
N THR A 454 -5.52 -10.36 11.97
CA THR A 454 -5.49 -10.40 10.50
C THR A 454 -4.43 -11.36 9.96
N ASN A 455 -3.27 -11.48 10.62
CA ASN A 455 -2.31 -12.56 10.29
C ASN A 455 -3.00 -13.93 10.38
N MET A 456 -3.77 -14.17 11.45
CA MET A 456 -4.56 -15.40 11.63
C MET A 456 -5.59 -15.58 10.51
N ALA A 457 -6.36 -14.53 10.18
CA ALA A 457 -7.38 -14.61 9.13
C ALA A 457 -6.78 -14.86 7.73
N LYS A 458 -5.65 -14.22 7.40
CA LYS A 458 -4.94 -14.49 6.13
C LYS A 458 -4.36 -15.91 6.08
N ALA A 459 -3.87 -16.43 7.20
CA ALA A 459 -3.45 -17.82 7.29
C ALA A 459 -4.62 -18.80 7.11
N ALA A 460 -5.81 -18.47 7.64
CA ALA A 460 -7.03 -19.25 7.44
C ALA A 460 -7.45 -19.26 5.96
N ALA A 461 -7.40 -18.11 5.28
CA ALA A 461 -7.66 -18.05 3.83
C ALA A 461 -6.67 -18.88 3.01
N ASN A 462 -5.38 -18.84 3.36
CA ASN A 462 -4.35 -19.70 2.76
C ASN A 462 -4.62 -21.19 3.00
N MET A 463 -4.99 -21.56 4.22
CA MET A 463 -5.32 -22.95 4.56
C MET A 463 -6.57 -23.44 3.83
N MET A 464 -7.57 -22.57 3.64
CA MET A 464 -8.76 -22.88 2.84
C MET A 464 -8.38 -23.21 1.39
N THR A 465 -7.56 -22.37 0.75
CA THR A 465 -7.04 -22.65 -0.59
C THR A 465 -6.31 -23.98 -0.64
N ARG A 466 -5.37 -24.21 0.29
CA ARG A 466 -4.56 -25.43 0.32
C ARG A 466 -5.40 -26.69 0.51
N THR A 467 -6.46 -26.61 1.33
CA THR A 467 -7.32 -27.74 1.65
C THR A 467 -8.31 -28.07 0.54
N CYS A 468 -8.94 -27.05 -0.06
CA CYS A 468 -10.06 -27.27 -0.98
C CYS A 468 -9.65 -27.47 -2.45
N ALA A 469 -8.50 -26.94 -2.87
CA ALA A 469 -8.16 -26.87 -4.30
C ALA A 469 -8.04 -28.22 -5.00
N GLU A 470 -7.57 -29.27 -4.31
CA GLU A 470 -7.39 -30.60 -4.91
C GLU A 470 -8.71 -31.28 -5.28
N ASP A 471 -9.78 -31.06 -4.51
CA ASP A 471 -11.11 -31.53 -4.90
C ASP A 471 -11.67 -30.73 -6.07
N LEU A 472 -11.52 -29.41 -6.01
CA LEU A 472 -12.08 -28.48 -6.98
C LEU A 472 -11.47 -28.60 -8.38
N VAL A 473 -10.17 -28.93 -8.48
CA VAL A 473 -9.52 -29.08 -9.79
C VAL A 473 -10.13 -30.23 -10.60
N ARG A 474 -10.67 -31.27 -9.94
CA ARG A 474 -11.36 -32.39 -10.61
C ARG A 474 -12.63 -31.95 -11.33
N LYS A 475 -13.17 -30.79 -10.96
CA LYS A 475 -14.34 -30.13 -11.55
C LYS A 475 -13.95 -29.02 -12.53
N GLY A 476 -12.66 -28.84 -12.81
CA GLY A 476 -12.14 -27.74 -13.65
C GLY A 476 -12.14 -26.37 -12.96
N ILE A 477 -12.15 -26.35 -11.62
CA ILE A 477 -12.13 -25.13 -10.81
C ILE A 477 -10.76 -24.98 -10.14
N TYR A 478 -10.05 -23.91 -10.51
CA TYR A 478 -8.67 -23.66 -10.10
C TYR A 478 -8.63 -22.61 -8.99
N MET A 479 -8.48 -23.06 -7.74
CA MET A 479 -8.43 -22.19 -6.57
C MET A 479 -6.97 -21.87 -6.16
N ASN A 480 -6.61 -20.59 -6.02
CA ASN A 480 -5.30 -20.15 -5.54
C ASN A 480 -5.40 -18.98 -4.56
N SER A 481 -4.37 -18.83 -3.73
CA SER A 481 -4.15 -17.63 -2.91
C SER A 481 -3.07 -16.77 -3.56
N VAL A 482 -3.26 -15.44 -3.59
CA VAL A 482 -2.31 -14.53 -4.24
C VAL A 482 -1.90 -13.38 -3.34
N ASP A 483 -0.58 -13.16 -3.20
CA ASP A 483 0.02 -11.98 -2.57
C ASP A 483 0.05 -10.79 -3.54
N THR A 484 -0.54 -9.68 -3.10
CA THR A 484 -0.61 -8.43 -3.88
C THR A 484 0.72 -7.66 -3.90
N GLY A 485 1.64 -8.00 -3.01
CA GLY A 485 2.84 -7.22 -2.76
C GLY A 485 2.57 -5.95 -1.94
N TRP A 486 3.59 -5.11 -1.79
CA TRP A 486 3.55 -3.95 -0.90
C TRP A 486 3.19 -2.68 -1.66
N ILE A 487 1.94 -2.25 -1.51
CA ILE A 487 1.38 -1.10 -2.24
C ILE A 487 1.05 0.13 -1.36
N ASN A 488 0.81 -0.06 -0.05
CA ASN A 488 0.48 1.02 0.88
C ASN A 488 1.25 0.87 2.21
N ASP A 489 1.53 1.98 2.88
CA ASP A 489 2.01 1.99 4.27
C ASP A 489 0.85 2.09 5.25
N GLU A 490 0.61 1.01 6.00
CA GLU A 490 -0.48 0.87 6.96
C GLU A 490 -0.09 1.36 8.39
N ASN A 491 1.16 1.83 8.58
CA ASN A 491 1.55 2.44 9.84
C ASN A 491 0.74 3.73 10.12
N PRO A 492 0.51 4.07 11.40
CA PRO A 492 0.01 5.39 11.78
C PRO A 492 0.83 6.52 11.15
N ARG A 493 0.13 7.60 10.78
CA ARG A 493 0.66 8.71 9.97
C ARG A 493 2.08 9.13 10.36
N ASP A 494 2.29 9.51 11.62
CA ASP A 494 3.57 10.08 12.07
C ASP A 494 4.74 9.11 11.92
N LYS A 495 4.45 7.81 12.08
CA LYS A 495 5.44 6.76 11.86
C LYS A 495 5.73 6.59 10.37
N ALA A 496 4.71 6.60 9.52
CA ALA A 496 4.85 6.48 8.07
C ALA A 496 5.64 7.68 7.50
N VAL A 497 5.29 8.91 7.89
CA VAL A 497 5.99 10.15 7.50
C VAL A 497 7.45 10.10 7.92
N ARG A 498 7.73 9.77 9.18
CA ARG A 498 9.11 9.67 9.67
C ARG A 498 9.92 8.65 8.86
N ILE A 499 9.34 7.49 8.53
CA ILE A 499 10.01 6.46 7.72
C ILE A 499 10.28 6.98 6.31
N ALA A 500 9.28 7.60 5.68
CA ALA A 500 9.41 8.22 4.36
C ALA A 500 10.56 9.23 4.32
N ASP A 501 10.62 10.16 5.29
CA ASP A 501 11.61 11.22 5.36
C ASP A 501 13.02 10.68 5.67
N THR A 502 13.16 9.78 6.65
CA THR A 502 14.49 9.26 7.06
C THR A 502 15.09 8.28 6.06
N HIS A 503 14.27 7.48 5.38
CA HIS A 503 14.75 6.40 4.51
C HIS A 503 14.53 6.70 3.02
N ASN A 504 13.99 7.88 2.69
CA ASN A 504 13.49 8.19 1.36
C ASN A 504 12.59 7.05 0.84
N PHE A 505 11.66 6.63 1.69
CA PHE A 505 10.85 5.44 1.45
C PHE A 505 9.57 5.77 0.68
N GLN A 506 9.24 4.88 -0.25
CA GLN A 506 7.90 4.74 -0.84
C GLN A 506 7.64 3.26 -1.06
N THR A 507 6.37 2.90 -1.23
CA THR A 507 6.00 1.53 -1.57
C THR A 507 6.50 1.14 -2.97
N PRO A 508 6.99 -0.09 -3.15
CA PRO A 508 7.63 -0.52 -4.41
C PRO A 508 6.65 -0.78 -5.57
N LEU A 509 5.36 -0.92 -5.27
CA LEU A 509 4.29 -1.29 -6.19
C LEU A 509 3.10 -0.34 -6.01
N ASP A 510 2.20 -0.33 -6.99
CA ASP A 510 0.89 0.33 -6.87
C ASP A 510 -0.29 -0.64 -7.04
N GLU A 511 -1.49 -0.08 -7.01
CA GLU A 511 -2.74 -0.83 -7.09
C GLU A 511 -2.92 -1.58 -8.43
N ILE A 512 -2.38 -1.07 -9.54
CA ILE A 512 -2.40 -1.76 -10.84
C ILE A 512 -1.45 -2.96 -10.81
N ASP A 513 -0.27 -2.83 -10.20
CA ASP A 513 0.65 -3.95 -10.04
C ASP A 513 0.03 -5.06 -9.17
N ALA A 514 -0.66 -4.68 -8.09
CA ALA A 514 -1.37 -5.63 -7.24
C ALA A 514 -2.51 -6.33 -7.99
N ALA A 515 -3.31 -5.60 -8.76
CA ALA A 515 -4.36 -6.19 -9.59
C ALA A 515 -3.79 -7.14 -10.65
N ALA A 516 -2.66 -6.77 -11.29
CA ALA A 516 -1.97 -7.64 -12.23
C ALA A 516 -1.49 -8.95 -11.58
N ARG A 517 -1.00 -8.90 -10.33
CA ARG A 517 -0.62 -10.11 -9.58
C ARG A 517 -1.82 -11.02 -9.31
N VAL A 518 -2.94 -10.44 -8.86
CA VAL A 518 -4.17 -11.19 -8.56
C VAL A 518 -4.73 -11.86 -9.81
N LEU A 519 -4.65 -11.20 -10.97
CA LEU A 519 -5.21 -11.70 -12.23
C LEU A 519 -4.23 -12.56 -13.05
N ASP A 520 -2.94 -12.54 -12.75
CA ASP A 520 -1.93 -13.32 -13.49
C ASP A 520 -2.25 -14.82 -13.64
N PRO A 521 -2.75 -15.53 -12.61
CA PRO A 521 -3.08 -16.96 -12.74
C PRO A 521 -4.17 -17.25 -13.78
N ILE A 522 -4.94 -16.22 -14.14
CA ILE A 522 -5.97 -16.25 -15.17
C ILE A 522 -5.35 -15.73 -16.47
N PHE A 523 -4.86 -14.49 -16.48
CA PHE A 523 -4.45 -13.79 -17.69
C PHE A 523 -3.29 -14.46 -18.42
N ALA A 524 -2.36 -15.08 -17.69
CA ALA A 524 -1.27 -15.84 -18.29
C ALA A 524 -1.79 -16.91 -19.24
N LEU A 525 -2.87 -17.59 -18.89
CA LEU A 525 -3.43 -18.72 -19.63
C LEU A 525 -4.15 -18.35 -20.93
N TYR A 526 -4.39 -17.05 -21.14
CA TYR A 526 -5.04 -16.50 -22.34
C TYR A 526 -4.05 -15.67 -23.19
N GLN A 527 -2.74 -15.78 -22.92
CA GLN A 527 -1.73 -15.22 -23.81
C GLN A 527 -1.53 -16.13 -25.03
N ASP A 528 -1.31 -15.50 -26.19
CA ASP A 528 -1.01 -16.22 -27.43
C ASP A 528 0.17 -17.17 -27.27
N GLY A 529 -0.03 -18.43 -27.69
CA GLY A 529 0.98 -19.47 -27.62
C GLY A 529 1.23 -20.07 -26.23
N ASN A 530 0.46 -19.68 -25.19
CA ASN A 530 0.61 -20.31 -23.88
C ASN A 530 0.00 -21.72 -23.86
N THR A 531 0.83 -22.72 -23.53
CA THR A 531 0.44 -24.14 -23.37
C THR A 531 0.41 -24.60 -21.91
N ASP A 532 0.67 -23.71 -20.96
CA ASP A 532 0.74 -23.99 -19.53
C ASP A 532 -0.61 -24.48 -18.99
N LYS A 533 -0.52 -25.37 -18.01
CA LYS A 533 -1.70 -25.82 -17.26
C LYS A 533 -2.05 -24.79 -16.19
N PRO A 534 -3.35 -24.60 -15.89
CA PRO A 534 -3.74 -23.71 -14.81
C PRO A 534 -3.21 -24.21 -13.45
N LEU A 535 -2.67 -23.29 -12.66
CA LEU A 535 -2.21 -23.56 -11.30
C LEU A 535 -3.39 -23.75 -10.35
N PHE A 536 -3.25 -24.56 -9.31
CA PHE A 536 -4.23 -24.70 -8.23
C PHE A 536 -3.54 -25.07 -6.91
N GLY A 537 -4.16 -24.72 -5.78
CA GLY A 537 -3.66 -25.11 -4.47
C GLY A 537 -2.33 -24.47 -4.10
N HIS A 538 -2.03 -23.27 -4.62
CA HIS A 538 -0.79 -22.56 -4.36
C HIS A 538 -1.01 -21.19 -3.72
N PHE A 539 0.01 -20.75 -2.96
CA PHE A 539 0.22 -19.37 -2.60
C PHE A 539 1.18 -18.73 -3.60
N LEU A 540 0.68 -17.78 -4.37
CA LEU A 540 1.42 -17.14 -5.46
C LEU A 540 1.94 -15.78 -4.99
N LYS A 541 3.23 -15.55 -5.21
CA LYS A 541 3.91 -14.31 -4.86
C LYS A 541 4.92 -13.96 -5.93
N ASP A 542 4.95 -12.68 -6.32
CA ASP A 542 5.82 -12.18 -7.39
C ASP A 542 5.72 -13.00 -8.69
N TYR A 543 4.49 -13.39 -9.08
CA TYR A 543 4.19 -14.23 -10.26
C TYR A 543 4.79 -15.65 -10.22
N THR A 544 5.12 -16.15 -9.03
CA THR A 544 5.70 -17.49 -8.84
C THR A 544 5.03 -18.22 -7.67
N VAL A 545 5.13 -19.55 -7.63
CA VAL A 545 4.71 -20.34 -6.47
C VAL A 545 5.68 -20.08 -5.31
N SER A 546 5.13 -19.75 -4.15
CA SER A 546 5.87 -19.47 -2.91
C SER A 546 5.51 -20.51 -1.84
N GLU A 547 6.38 -20.66 -0.83
CA GLU A 547 5.96 -21.35 0.39
C GLU A 547 4.77 -20.65 1.08
N TRP A 548 4.04 -21.44 1.87
CA TRP A 548 2.79 -21.07 2.53
C TRP A 548 2.92 -20.09 3.69
#